data_AF-A0A0F6U2C0-F1
#
_entry.id   AF-A0A0F6U2C0-F1
#
_cell.length_a   1.000
_cell.length_b   1.000
_cell.length_c   1.000
_cell.angle_alpha   90.00
_cell.angle_beta   90.00
_cell.angle_gamma   90.00
#
_symmetry.space_group_name_H-M   'P 1'
#
loop_
_entity.id
_entity.type
_entity.pdbx_description
1 polymer ?
#
loop_
_entity_poly.entity_id
_entity_poly.type
_entity_poly.pdbx_seq_one_letter_code
_entity_poly.pdbx_strand_id
1 'polypeptide(L)' 'MEYVVQSLMQTIAGMTQPQAVDIMMEAHTNGTALVITCIQEHAEFYCETLKNKGLTSSIEPDE' A
#
# COMPACT_ATOMS: atom_id res chain seq x y z
N MET A 1 -11.73 6.29 2.67
CA MET A 1 -10.47 6.63 3.36
C MET A 1 -10.11 5.60 4.42
N GLU A 2 -10.96 5.36 5.43
CA GLU A 2 -10.68 4.37 6.49
C GLU A 2 -10.41 2.95 5.98
N TYR A 3 -11.18 2.46 5.00
CA TYR A 3 -10.98 1.14 4.41
C TYR A 3 -9.57 0.96 3.81
N VAL A 4 -9.00 2.01 3.22
CA VAL A 4 -7.65 1.98 2.65
C VAL A 4 -6.62 1.83 3.76
N VAL A 5 -6.75 2.61 4.84
CA VAL A 5 -5.86 2.55 6.02
C VAL A 5 -5.87 1.15 6.64
N GLN A 6 -7.06 0.56 6.85
CA GLN A 6 -7.18 -0.80 7.38
C GLN A 6 -6.62 -1.85 6.42
N SER A 7 -6.86 -1.70 5.12
CA SER A 7 -6.35 -2.61 4.10
C SER A 7 -4.82 -2.62 4.05
N LEU A 8 -4.20 -1.44 4.12
CA LEU A 8 -2.75 -1.27 4.19
C LEU A 8 -2.16 -1.95 5.43
N MET A 9 -2.70 -1.66 6.62
CA MET A 9 -2.23 -2.27 7.87
C MET A 9 -2.37 -3.79 7.92
N GLN A 10 -3.44 -4.33 7.34
CA GLN A 10 -3.67 -5.77 7.31
C GLN A 10 -2.80 -6.50 6.27
N THR A 11 -2.39 -5.81 5.20
CA THR A 11 -1.58 -6.41 4.13
C THR A 11 -0.09 -6.29 4.43
N ILE A 12 0.36 -5.14 4.94
CA ILE A 12 1.77 -4.86 5.20
C ILE A 12 2.09 -5.12 6.67
N ALA A 13 2.84 -6.18 6.92
CA ALA A 13 3.26 -6.54 8.26
C ALA A 13 4.08 -5.41 8.90
N GLY A 14 3.69 -4.99 10.12
CA GLY A 14 4.38 -3.94 10.87
C GLY A 14 4.00 -2.51 10.49
N MET A 15 3.08 -2.30 9.54
CA MET A 15 2.59 -0.97 9.21
C MET A 15 1.73 -0.40 10.34
N THR A 16 2.12 0.77 10.85
CA THR A 16 1.38 1.48 11.89
C THR A 16 0.22 2.29 11.30
N GLN A 17 -0.78 2.58 12.13
CA GLN A 17 -1.93 3.41 11.70
C GLN A 17 -1.51 4.80 11.20
N PRO A 18 -0.60 5.54 11.86
CA PRO A 18 -0.14 6.84 11.34
C PRO A 18 0.47 6.72 9.94
N GLN A 19 1.36 5.75 9.71
CA GLN A 19 1.96 5.52 8.39
C GLN A 19 0.91 5.22 7.32
N ALA A 20 -0.06 4.35 7.63
CA ALA A 20 -1.13 4.00 6.69
C ALA A 20 -2.05 5.20 6.39
N VAL A 21 -2.27 6.09 7.37
CA VAL A 21 -3.00 7.35 7.15
C VAL A 21 -2.22 8.28 6.24
N ASP A 22 -0.92 8.46 6.47
CA ASP A 22 -0.06 9.33 5.67
C ASP A 22 -0.03 8.88 4.19
N ILE A 23 0.20 7.58 3.96
CA ILE A 23 0.20 6.97 2.61
C ILE A 23 -1.17 7.14 1.94
N MET A 24 -2.26 6.89 2.67
CA MET A 24 -3.62 7.03 2.13
C MET A 24 -3.92 8.48 1.75
N MET A 25 -3.52 9.44 2.58
CA MET A 25 -3.72 10.87 2.31
C MET A 25 -2.89 11.34 1.12
N GLU A 26 -1.65 10.88 1.01
CA GLU A 26 -0.79 11.17 -0.15
C GLU A 26 -1.41 10.63 -1.44
N ALA A 27 -1.83 9.36 -1.46
CA ALA A 27 -2.47 8.77 -2.63
C ALA A 27 -3.78 9.46 -3.01
N HIS A 28 -4.57 9.88 -2.02
CA HIS A 28 -5.82 10.61 -2.26
C HIS A 28 -5.58 12.02 -2.84
N THR A 29 -4.51 12.69 -2.40
CA THR A 29 -4.21 14.07 -2.79
C THR A 29 -3.46 14.13 -4.13
N ASN A 30 -2.51 13.22 -4.34
CA ASN A 30 -1.57 13.23 -5.48
C ASN A 30 -1.91 12.19 -6.56
N GLY A 31 -2.87 11.30 -6.29
CA GLY A 31 -3.27 10.21 -7.18
C GLY A 31 -2.44 8.92 -7.03
N THR A 32 -1.30 8.97 -6.34
CA THR A 32 -0.44 7.82 -6.05
C THR A 32 0.40 8.07 -4.79
N ALA A 33 0.90 7.01 -4.14
CA ALA A 33 1.83 7.08 -3.02
C ALA A 33 2.69 5.81 -2.95
N LEU A 34 3.92 5.94 -2.45
CA LEU A 34 4.79 4.81 -2.16
C LEU A 34 4.34 4.11 -0.88
N VAL A 35 3.98 2.83 -0.98
CA VAL A 35 3.55 2.04 0.19
C VAL A 35 4.75 1.42 0.92
N ILE A 36 5.63 0.74 0.18
CA ILE A 36 6.81 0.04 0.73
C ILE A 36 7.80 -0.29 -0.40
N THR A 37 9.09 -0.21 -0.11
CA THR A 37 10.15 -0.82 -0.93
C THR A 37 10.57 -2.16 -0.33
N CYS A 38 10.59 -3.20 -1.14
CA CYS A 38 10.92 -4.55 -0.70
C CYS A 38 11.38 -5.41 -1.88
N ILE A 39 11.81 -6.65 -1.59
CA ILE A 39 12.13 -7.62 -2.63
C ILE A 39 10.89 -7.94 -3.49
N GLN A 40 11.12 -8.31 -4.75
CA GLN A 40 10.06 -8.51 -5.74
C GLN A 40 8.95 -9.46 -5.27
N GLU A 41 9.31 -10.59 -4.65
CA GLU A 41 8.34 -11.58 -4.16
C GLU A 41 7.34 -10.99 -3.13
N HIS A 42 7.83 -10.15 -2.19
CA HIS A 42 6.96 -9.47 -1.24
C HIS A 42 6.11 -8.40 -1.92
N ALA A 43 6.69 -7.64 -2.87
CA ALA A 43 5.97 -6.62 -3.61
C ALA A 43 4.80 -7.21 -4.41
N GLU A 44 5.01 -8.36 -5.06
CA GLU A 44 3.99 -9.12 -5.78
C GLU A 44 2.87 -9.58 -4.84
N PHE A 45 3.22 -10.20 -3.71
CA PHE A 45 2.25 -10.65 -2.70
C PHE A 45 1.39 -9.49 -2.15
N TYR A 46 2.01 -8.38 -1.77
CA TYR A 46 1.29 -7.22 -1.26
C TYR A 46 0.39 -6.58 -2.31
N CYS A 47 0.90 -6.42 -3.53
CA CYS A 47 0.15 -5.85 -4.66
C CYS A 47 -1.09 -6.69 -5.00
N GLU A 48 -0.95 -8.02 -5.09
CA GLU A 48 -2.09 -8.92 -5.33
C GLU A 48 -3.10 -8.85 -4.18
N THR A 49 -2.64 -8.86 -2.93
CA THR A 49 -3.53 -8.79 -1.76
C THR A 49 -4.33 -7.48 -1.73
N LEU A 50 -3.70 -6.33 -2.06
CA LEU A 50 -4.41 -5.05 -2.15
C LEU A 50 -5.42 -5.04 -3.29
N LYS A 51 -5.07 -5.61 -4.45
CA LYS A 51 -6.02 -5.78 -5.59
C LYS A 51 -7.21 -6.65 -5.23
N ASN A 52 -7.01 -7.75 -4.48
CA ASN A 52 -8.08 -8.61 -4.00
C ASN A 52 -9.01 -7.90 -3.00
N LYS A 53 -8.54 -6.84 -2.33
CA LYS A 53 -9.36 -5.93 -1.50
C LYS A 53 -10.04 -4.83 -2.33
N GLY A 54 -9.95 -4.87 -3.66
CA GLY A 54 -10.55 -3.89 -4.56
C GLY A 54 -9.79 -2.57 -4.66
N LEU A 55 -8.51 -2.53 -4.22
CA LEU A 55 -7.66 -1.35 -4.34
C LEU A 55 -6.84 -1.39 -5.63
N THR A 56 -6.54 -0.22 -6.20
CA THR A 56 -5.55 -0.10 -7.27
C THR A 56 -4.16 -0.12 -6.65
N SER A 57 -3.31 -1.06 -7.09
CA SER A 57 -1.93 -1.21 -6.65
C SER A 57 -1.06 -1.58 -7.85
N SER A 58 0.17 -1.07 -7.88
CA SER A 58 1.20 -1.38 -8.88
C SER A 58 2.54 -1.66 -8.20
N ILE A 59 3.49 -2.18 -8.98
CA ILE A 59 4.88 -2.39 -8.56
C ILE A 59 5.79 -1.78 -9.64
N GLU A 60 6.94 -1.25 -9.23
CA GLU A 60 8.00 -0.77 -10.12
C GLU A 60 9.38 -1.12 -9.52
N PRO A 61 10.43 -1.29 -10.34
CA PRO A 61 11.79 -1.46 -9.84
C PRO A 61 12.27 -0.21 -9.09
N ASP A 62 13.07 -0.41 -8.05
CA ASP A 62 13.82 0.68 -7.42
C ASP A 62 14.92 1.18 -8.38
N GLU A 63 15.30 2.47 -8.28
CA GLU A 63 16.31 3.09 -9.15
C GLU A 63 17.72 2.50 -8.99
#